data_AF-A0A7V6GWG3-F1
#
_entry.id   AF-A0A7V6GWG3-F1
#
_cell.length_a   1.000
_cell.length_b   1.000
_cell.length_c   1.000
_cell.angle_alpha   90.00
_cell.angle_beta   90.00
_cell.angle_gamma   90.00
#
_symmetry.space_group_name_H-M   'P 1'
#
loop_
_entity.id
_entity.type
_entity.pdbx_description
1 polymer ?
#
loop_
_entity_poly.entity_id
_entity_poly.type
_entity_poly.pdbx_seq_one_letter_code
_entity_poly.pdbx_strand_id
1 'polypeptide(L)'
;MYNELRMKKSRNPIYLHLELDTKYCSNEDLHTLKKYACIKYGSTISRDVLVPHDITIRALHYTIMKLFGWMGRHDYTMKLPSQIYDNVTETDSNIIISLMGVLLKCPDEVKIDDDFLVSFDDTGPKDFENRFSEYYTGPYANFASIEDYSTLSGILTLCDSIKDEIMGVDCNKLLGRLKVSSILTYEGDNISGNVEYLKGDSIKEYNMRREHCKECEMQPDVLPLTYKLVYLYDSERKWTVNITMPKDFSVLINDRGVSKEDIDFAKNKVLDSYKPYCIFRDGANVMEDVANLPGFCDFLRVVFERSDTNKKKTALKYARKRDWYPDEIGDCIMF
;
A
#
# COMPACT_ATOMS: atom_id res chain seq x y z
N MET A 1 -24.69 -18.61 17.07
CA MET A 1 -25.72 -17.84 16.33
C MET A 1 -25.39 -16.35 16.15
N TYR A 2 -25.01 -15.59 17.19
CA TYR A 2 -24.64 -14.16 17.05
C TYR A 2 -23.31 -13.93 16.28
N ASN A 3 -22.40 -14.91 16.29
CA ASN A 3 -21.12 -14.87 15.54
C ASN A 3 -21.24 -15.23 14.05
N GLU A 4 -22.26 -15.99 13.64
CA GLU A 4 -22.44 -16.37 12.22
C GLU A 4 -23.06 -15.25 11.37
N LEU A 5 -23.84 -14.36 12.01
CA LEU A 5 -24.45 -13.21 11.34
C LEU A 5 -23.46 -12.05 11.15
N ARG A 6 -22.43 -11.93 12.01
CA ARG A 6 -21.36 -10.94 11.88
C ARG A 6 -20.27 -11.37 10.89
N MET A 7 -20.02 -12.68 10.77
CA MET A 7 -19.15 -13.30 9.75
C MET A 7 -19.73 -13.26 8.33
N LYS A 8 -21.03 -12.95 8.17
CA LYS A 8 -21.73 -12.86 6.88
C LYS A 8 -21.83 -11.44 6.32
N LYS A 9 -21.41 -10.41 7.04
CA LYS A 9 -21.23 -9.08 6.45
C LYS A 9 -19.91 -9.06 5.65
N SER A 10 -20.05 -9.44 4.38
CA SER A 10 -19.14 -9.25 3.24
C SER A 10 -17.81 -10.00 3.23
N ARG A 11 -17.84 -11.27 2.79
CA ARG A 11 -16.68 -11.97 2.17
C ARG A 11 -16.34 -11.43 0.77
N ASN A 12 -17.00 -10.36 0.31
CA ASN A 12 -16.78 -9.86 -1.03
C ASN A 12 -15.40 -9.19 -1.10
N PRO A 13 -14.62 -9.45 -2.16
CA PRO A 13 -13.39 -8.71 -2.42
C PRO A 13 -13.63 -7.20 -2.41
N ILE A 14 -12.67 -6.45 -1.88
CA ILE A 14 -12.69 -4.98 -1.92
C ILE A 14 -12.03 -4.51 -3.21
N TYR A 15 -12.62 -3.49 -3.83
CA TYR A 15 -12.09 -2.86 -5.04
C TYR A 15 -11.23 -1.66 -4.67
N LEU A 16 -9.96 -1.70 -5.07
CA LEU A 16 -9.02 -0.60 -4.87
C LEU A 16 -8.57 -0.03 -6.23
N HIS A 17 -8.48 1.29 -6.29
CA HIS A 17 -7.81 2.02 -7.36
C HIS A 17 -6.47 2.53 -6.84
N LEU A 18 -5.40 2.28 -7.60
CA LEU A 18 -4.03 2.63 -7.25
C LEU A 18 -3.44 3.49 -8.35
N GLU A 19 -2.89 4.64 -7.99
CA GLU A 19 -2.41 5.63 -8.96
C GLU A 19 -1.07 6.23 -8.51
N LEU A 20 -0.08 6.25 -9.41
CA LEU A 20 1.23 6.86 -9.12
C LEU A 20 1.11 8.39 -9.10
N ASP A 21 1.51 8.99 -7.97
CA ASP A 21 1.43 10.42 -7.76
C ASP A 21 2.37 11.20 -8.69
N THR A 22 1.84 12.28 -9.27
CA THR A 22 2.55 13.11 -10.25
C THR A 22 3.02 14.45 -9.68
N LYS A 23 3.02 14.65 -8.35
CA LYS A 23 3.32 15.95 -7.72
C LYS A 23 4.64 16.58 -8.18
N TYR A 24 5.64 15.76 -8.51
CA TYR A 24 6.97 16.22 -8.94
C TYR A 24 7.19 16.15 -10.46
N CYS A 25 6.20 15.71 -11.24
CA CYS A 25 6.31 15.62 -12.69
C CYS A 25 6.13 16.98 -13.34
N SER A 26 7.00 17.29 -14.30
CA SER A 26 6.79 18.40 -15.23
C SER A 26 5.76 18.02 -16.31
N ASN A 27 5.28 19.01 -17.08
CA ASN A 27 4.45 18.73 -18.26
C ASN A 27 5.16 17.86 -19.30
N GLU A 28 6.48 17.97 -19.41
CA GLU A 28 7.30 17.12 -20.29
C GLU A 28 7.33 15.67 -19.79
N ASP A 29 7.40 15.46 -18.48
CA ASP A 29 7.32 14.12 -17.88
C ASP A 29 5.94 13.50 -18.13
N LEU A 30 4.86 14.25 -17.91
CA LEU A 30 3.50 13.77 -18.22
C LEU A 30 3.34 13.43 -19.71
N HIS A 31 3.92 14.22 -20.61
CA HIS A 31 3.95 13.90 -22.04
C HIS A 31 4.75 12.62 -22.33
N THR A 32 5.90 12.47 -21.69
CA THR A 32 6.77 11.29 -21.80
C THR A 32 6.04 10.03 -21.35
N LEU A 33 5.33 10.08 -20.22
CA LEU A 33 4.53 8.96 -19.72
C LEU A 33 3.42 8.56 -20.70
N LYS A 34 2.65 9.54 -21.21
CA LYS A 34 1.62 9.25 -22.23
C LYS A 34 2.19 8.62 -23.49
N LYS A 35 3.37 9.07 -23.91
CA LYS A 35 3.99 8.63 -25.16
C LYS A 35 4.67 7.27 -25.07
N TYR A 36 5.38 6.99 -23.97
CA TYR A 36 6.24 5.81 -23.85
C TYR A 36 5.85 4.84 -22.76
N ALA A 37 5.02 5.24 -21.80
CA ALA A 37 4.50 4.34 -20.78
C ALA A 37 3.10 3.81 -21.13
N CYS A 38 2.59 4.01 -22.35
CA CYS A 38 1.30 3.48 -22.81
C CYS A 38 0.08 3.85 -21.93
N ILE A 39 0.09 5.03 -21.34
CA ILE A 39 -1.07 5.55 -20.59
C ILE A 39 -2.16 5.94 -21.58
N LYS A 40 -3.34 5.34 -21.43
CA LYS A 40 -4.52 5.63 -22.24
C LYS A 40 -5.56 6.47 -21.50
N TYR A 41 -5.62 6.34 -20.17
CA TYR A 41 -6.62 6.94 -19.31
C TYR A 41 -5.95 7.79 -18.21
N GLY A 42 -6.65 8.82 -17.72
CA GLY A 42 -6.12 9.66 -16.65
C GLY A 42 -4.82 10.42 -17.00
N SER A 43 -4.02 10.68 -15.98
CA SER A 43 -2.79 11.48 -16.07
C SER A 43 -1.50 10.68 -15.85
N THR A 44 -1.59 9.47 -15.30
CA THR A 44 -0.45 8.69 -14.80
C THR A 44 -0.74 7.19 -14.82
N ILE A 45 0.26 6.39 -14.44
CA ILE A 45 0.18 4.94 -14.39
C ILE A 45 -0.74 4.53 -13.24
N SER A 46 -1.72 3.68 -13.53
CA SER A 46 -2.71 3.24 -12.54
C SER A 46 -3.09 1.75 -12.66
N ARG A 47 -3.66 1.22 -11.59
CA ARG A 47 -4.07 -0.19 -11.45
C ARG A 47 -5.39 -0.26 -10.72
N ASP A 48 -6.25 -1.18 -11.14
CA ASP A 48 -7.50 -1.50 -10.47
C ASP A 48 -7.47 -2.96 -10.06
N VAL A 49 -7.60 -3.19 -8.76
CA VAL A 49 -7.37 -4.50 -8.16
C VAL A 49 -8.53 -4.87 -7.25
N LEU A 50 -8.93 -6.14 -7.31
CA LEU A 50 -9.73 -6.76 -6.26
C LEU A 50 -8.80 -7.46 -5.30
N VAL A 51 -8.99 -7.22 -4.01
CA VAL A 51 -8.22 -7.88 -2.95
C VAL A 51 -9.15 -8.53 -1.95
N PRO A 52 -8.73 -9.62 -1.26
CA PRO A 52 -9.54 -10.20 -0.20
C PRO A 52 -9.88 -9.16 0.88
N HIS A 53 -11.09 -9.25 1.44
CA HIS A 53 -11.61 -8.26 2.39
C HIS A 53 -10.74 -8.09 3.64
N ASP A 54 -10.04 -9.14 4.06
CA ASP A 54 -9.18 -9.18 5.23
C ASP A 54 -7.70 -8.84 4.92
N ILE A 55 -7.37 -8.41 3.70
CA ILE A 55 -5.98 -8.08 3.35
C ILE A 55 -5.41 -7.02 4.29
N THR A 56 -4.21 -7.29 4.80
CA THR A 56 -3.48 -6.38 5.68
C THR A 56 -2.69 -5.36 4.87
N ILE A 57 -2.31 -4.24 5.48
CA ILE A 57 -1.41 -3.24 4.86
C ILE A 57 -0.11 -3.90 4.37
N ARG A 58 0.46 -4.84 5.15
CA ARG A 58 1.67 -5.57 4.78
C ARG A 58 1.48 -6.46 3.56
N ALA A 59 0.39 -7.22 3.49
CA ALA A 59 0.08 -8.03 2.31
C ALA A 59 -0.22 -7.16 1.08
N LEU A 60 -0.87 -6.01 1.29
CA LEU A 60 -1.11 -5.03 0.23
C LEU A 60 0.21 -4.44 -0.30
N HIS A 61 1.23 -4.22 0.53
CA HIS A 61 2.54 -3.79 0.06
C HIS A 61 3.13 -4.73 -1.00
N TYR A 62 3.15 -6.04 -0.75
CA TYR A 62 3.63 -7.02 -1.74
C TYR A 62 2.74 -7.06 -3.00
N THR A 63 1.44 -6.84 -2.83
CA THR A 63 0.51 -6.69 -3.95
C THR A 63 0.89 -5.50 -4.83
N ILE A 64 1.12 -4.34 -4.22
CA ILE A 64 1.53 -3.10 -4.90
C ILE A 64 2.85 -3.31 -5.62
N MET A 65 3.84 -3.95 -4.98
CA MET A 65 5.13 -4.24 -5.60
C MET A 65 4.95 -5.02 -6.90
N LYS A 66 4.18 -6.11 -6.87
CA LYS A 66 3.88 -6.90 -8.06
C LYS A 66 3.16 -6.09 -9.14
N LEU A 67 2.16 -5.31 -8.75
CA LEU A 67 1.34 -4.50 -9.66
C LEU A 67 2.15 -3.45 -10.44
N PHE A 68 3.19 -2.89 -9.81
CA PHE A 68 4.03 -1.84 -10.42
C PHE A 68 5.37 -2.34 -10.95
N GLY A 69 5.74 -3.60 -10.72
CA GLY A 69 7.00 -4.21 -11.17
C GLY A 69 8.19 -3.91 -10.25
N TRP A 70 7.94 -3.68 -8.96
CA TRP A 70 8.98 -3.50 -7.95
C TRP A 70 9.46 -4.85 -7.42
N MET A 71 10.77 -4.95 -7.20
CA MET A 71 11.46 -6.15 -6.70
C MET A 71 11.57 -6.20 -5.18
N GLY A 72 11.28 -5.09 -4.49
CA GLY A 72 11.20 -5.01 -3.03
C GLY A 72 12.47 -4.53 -2.33
N ARG A 73 13.41 -3.92 -3.05
CA ARG A 73 14.74 -3.52 -2.55
C ARG A 73 14.75 -2.43 -1.49
N HIS A 74 13.61 -1.79 -1.30
CA HIS A 74 13.51 -0.58 -0.51
C HIS A 74 12.48 -0.73 0.60
N ASP A 75 12.58 0.17 1.57
CA ASP A 75 11.57 0.33 2.60
C ASP A 75 10.24 0.82 2.02
N TYR A 76 9.17 0.62 2.79
CA TYR A 76 7.87 1.17 2.48
C TYR A 76 7.22 1.77 3.72
N THR A 77 6.26 2.65 3.49
CA THR A 77 5.42 3.18 4.55
C THR A 77 4.01 3.41 4.02
N MET A 78 3.01 2.96 4.77
CA MET A 78 1.61 3.32 4.52
C MET A 78 1.21 4.47 5.44
N LYS A 79 0.61 5.53 4.89
CA LYS A 79 0.26 6.75 5.62
C LYS A 79 -1.21 7.11 5.46
N LEU A 80 -1.75 7.80 6.46
CA LEU A 80 -2.94 8.62 6.28
C LEU A 80 -2.59 9.88 5.48
N PRO A 81 -3.54 10.46 4.72
CA PRO A 81 -3.37 11.81 4.19
C PRO A 81 -3.04 12.78 5.34
N SER A 82 -2.10 13.70 5.14
CA SER A 82 -1.60 14.59 6.21
C SER A 82 -2.72 15.30 6.96
N GLN A 83 -3.72 15.82 6.26
CA GLN A 83 -4.88 16.48 6.89
C GLN A 83 -5.68 15.54 7.80
N ILE A 84 -5.85 14.27 7.43
CA ILE A 84 -6.54 13.28 8.26
C ILE A 84 -5.69 12.93 9.47
N TYR A 85 -4.39 12.72 9.27
CA TYR A 85 -3.44 12.47 10.35
C TYR A 85 -3.43 13.62 11.37
N ASP A 86 -3.29 14.85 10.91
CA ASP A 86 -3.28 16.06 11.75
C ASP A 86 -4.62 16.21 12.48
N ASN A 87 -5.74 15.90 11.83
CA ASN A 87 -7.05 15.92 12.47
C ASN A 87 -7.19 14.84 13.56
N VAL A 88 -6.74 13.61 13.30
CA VAL A 88 -6.84 12.49 14.26
C VAL A 88 -5.92 12.69 15.46
N THR A 89 -4.71 13.20 15.21
CA THR A 89 -3.67 13.35 16.24
C THR A 89 -3.69 14.68 16.95
N GLU A 90 -4.32 15.70 16.35
CA GLU A 90 -4.29 17.10 16.78
C GLU A 90 -2.87 17.64 16.95
N THR A 91 -1.88 16.97 16.34
CA THR A 91 -0.44 17.19 16.58
C THR A 91 -0.03 17.08 18.05
N ASP A 92 -0.85 16.43 18.89
CA ASP A 92 -0.60 16.21 20.31
C ASP A 92 0.15 14.89 20.54
N SER A 93 1.32 14.97 21.18
CA SER A 93 2.18 13.80 21.42
C SER A 93 1.53 12.73 22.29
N ASN A 94 0.66 13.08 23.24
CA ASN A 94 -0.07 12.11 24.05
C ASN A 94 -1.07 11.31 23.21
N ILE A 95 -1.77 11.99 22.30
CA ILE A 95 -2.70 11.35 21.37
C ILE A 95 -1.92 10.41 20.43
N ILE A 96 -0.84 10.90 19.81
CA ILE A 96 0.03 10.09 18.93
C ILE A 96 0.51 8.83 19.65
N ILE A 97 1.06 8.97 20.86
CA ILE A 97 1.53 7.87 21.69
C ILE A 97 0.41 6.86 21.98
N SER A 98 -0.80 7.35 22.30
CA SER A 98 -1.93 6.47 22.60
C SER A 98 -2.43 5.67 21.39
N LEU A 99 -2.13 6.14 20.17
CA LEU A 99 -2.44 5.48 18.90
C LEU A 99 -1.33 4.53 18.42
N MET A 100 -0.14 4.55 19.04
CA MET A 100 0.94 3.61 18.70
C MET A 100 0.58 2.18 19.08
N GLY A 101 0.86 1.22 18.19
CA GLY A 101 0.47 -0.18 18.34
C GLY A 101 -1.03 -0.44 18.12
N VAL A 102 -1.84 0.61 17.95
CA VAL A 102 -3.26 0.56 17.63
C VAL A 102 -3.50 0.88 16.17
N LEU A 103 -3.07 2.07 15.75
CA LEU A 103 -3.19 2.61 14.40
C LEU A 103 -1.81 2.87 13.80
N LEU A 104 -0.92 3.45 14.61
CA LEU A 104 0.42 3.90 14.19
C LEU A 104 1.49 2.88 14.59
N LYS A 105 2.51 2.73 13.74
CA LYS A 105 3.75 2.02 14.07
C LYS A 105 4.54 2.85 15.07
N CYS A 106 5.29 2.18 15.96
CA CYS A 106 6.34 2.88 16.70
C CYS A 106 7.42 3.34 15.69
N PRO A 107 7.99 4.54 15.83
CA PRO A 107 9.03 5.00 14.93
C PRO A 107 10.23 4.05 14.91
N ASP A 108 10.80 3.81 13.74
CA ASP A 108 11.91 2.87 13.53
C ASP A 108 13.19 3.33 14.27
N GLU A 109 13.28 4.63 14.52
CA GLU A 109 14.31 5.29 15.32
C GLU A 109 14.30 4.82 16.79
N VAL A 110 13.15 4.32 17.27
CA VAL A 110 13.00 3.63 18.55
C VAL A 110 13.27 2.15 18.31
N LYS A 111 14.56 1.81 18.20
CA LYS A 111 15.11 0.49 17.85
C LYS A 111 14.26 -0.69 18.34
N ILE A 112 13.44 -1.22 17.44
CA ILE A 112 12.99 -2.60 17.46
C ILE A 112 13.74 -3.25 16.31
N ASP A 113 14.49 -4.33 16.58
CA ASP A 113 15.19 -5.09 15.55
C ASP A 113 14.16 -5.58 14.50
N ASP A 114 14.00 -4.83 13.42
CA ASP A 114 13.22 -5.21 12.24
C ASP A 114 14.09 -6.15 11.39
N ASP A 115 14.43 -7.32 11.95
CA ASP A 115 15.31 -8.34 11.36
C ASP A 115 14.65 -9.12 10.19
N PHE A 116 13.50 -8.63 9.69
CA PHE A 116 12.65 -9.33 8.73
C PHE A 116 12.48 -8.62 7.38
N LEU A 117 13.19 -7.52 7.13
CA LEU A 117 13.44 -7.12 5.74
C LEU A 117 14.20 -8.27 5.09
N VAL A 118 13.49 -9.11 4.32
CA VAL A 118 14.06 -10.26 3.63
C VAL A 118 15.30 -9.77 2.89
N SER A 119 16.48 -10.11 3.41
CA SER A 119 17.73 -9.57 2.92
C SER A 119 17.82 -9.81 1.42
N PHE A 120 18.11 -8.75 0.66
CA PHE A 120 18.38 -8.88 -0.76
C PHE A 120 19.65 -9.67 -0.96
N ASP A 121 19.49 -10.96 -1.18
CA ASP A 121 20.52 -11.72 -1.88
C ASP A 121 20.33 -11.47 -3.38
N ASP A 122 21.24 -10.67 -3.96
CA ASP A 122 21.33 -10.43 -5.41
C ASP A 122 21.61 -11.74 -6.22
N THR A 123 21.78 -12.87 -5.53
CA THR A 123 21.95 -14.21 -6.12
C THR A 123 20.70 -15.11 -6.04
N GLY A 124 19.63 -14.67 -5.35
CA GLY A 124 18.37 -15.41 -5.22
C GLY A 124 17.53 -15.48 -6.50
N PRO A 125 16.51 -16.36 -6.56
CA PRO A 125 15.65 -16.49 -7.72
C PRO A 125 15.04 -15.14 -8.11
N LYS A 126 15.17 -14.77 -9.38
CA LYS A 126 14.65 -13.51 -9.96
C LYS A 126 13.13 -13.44 -10.02
N ASP A 127 12.47 -14.58 -9.82
CA ASP A 127 11.03 -14.71 -9.96
C ASP A 127 10.32 -14.22 -8.69
N PHE A 128 9.62 -13.09 -8.82
CA PHE A 128 8.80 -12.49 -7.78
C PHE A 128 7.76 -13.47 -7.22
N GLU A 129 7.15 -14.30 -8.08
CA GLU A 129 6.07 -15.22 -7.67
C GLU A 129 6.59 -16.24 -6.65
N ASN A 130 7.70 -16.88 -6.99
CA ASN A 130 8.33 -17.86 -6.12
C ASN A 130 8.82 -17.25 -4.80
N ARG A 131 9.19 -15.96 -4.80
CA ARG A 131 9.76 -15.29 -3.63
C ARG A 131 8.72 -14.72 -2.68
N PHE A 132 7.63 -14.16 -3.20
CA PHE A 132 6.70 -13.37 -2.40
C PHE A 132 5.26 -13.88 -2.37
N SER A 133 4.91 -14.91 -3.15
CA SER A 133 3.53 -15.41 -3.24
C SER A 133 2.89 -15.68 -1.89
N GLU A 134 3.62 -16.25 -0.93
CA GLU A 134 3.10 -16.54 0.41
C GLU A 134 2.71 -15.27 1.19
N TYR A 135 3.37 -14.12 0.97
CA TYR A 135 3.09 -12.89 1.72
C TYR A 135 1.85 -12.14 1.23
N TYR A 136 1.38 -12.44 0.02
CA TYR A 136 0.13 -11.90 -0.52
C TYR A 136 -0.88 -12.99 -0.88
N THR A 137 -0.75 -14.20 -0.31
CA THR A 137 -1.78 -15.24 -0.36
C THR A 137 -2.39 -15.38 1.02
N GLY A 138 -3.71 -15.25 1.13
CA GLY A 138 -4.36 -15.40 2.43
C GLY A 138 -4.74 -16.86 2.76
N PRO A 139 -5.53 -17.07 3.84
CA PRO A 139 -6.17 -16.04 4.65
C PRO A 139 -5.16 -15.14 5.36
N TYR A 140 -5.41 -13.82 5.39
CA TYR A 140 -4.46 -12.86 5.95
C TYR A 140 -4.60 -12.74 7.47
N ALA A 141 -4.85 -13.87 8.12
CA ALA A 141 -4.86 -13.98 9.56
C ALA A 141 -3.44 -13.70 10.07
N ASN A 142 -3.26 -12.49 10.59
CA ASN A 142 -2.20 -12.11 11.53
C ASN A 142 -0.85 -12.79 11.27
N PHE A 143 -0.06 -12.23 10.34
CA PHE A 143 1.41 -12.33 10.38
C PHE A 143 1.92 -11.55 11.62
N ALA A 144 1.59 -12.08 12.80
CA ALA A 144 1.67 -11.43 14.11
C ALA A 144 3.07 -11.42 14.73
N SER A 145 4.06 -12.07 14.12
CA SER A 145 5.35 -12.30 14.79
C SER A 145 6.22 -11.04 14.93
N ILE A 146 6.03 -9.99 14.13
CA ILE A 146 7.00 -8.87 14.05
C ILE A 146 6.48 -7.58 14.74
N GLU A 147 5.17 -7.35 14.75
CA GLU A 147 4.54 -6.24 15.50
C GLU A 147 3.90 -6.78 16.78
N ASP A 148 4.59 -7.72 17.45
CA ASP A 148 4.05 -8.42 18.60
C ASP A 148 3.80 -7.45 19.77
N TYR A 149 2.67 -7.67 20.42
CA TYR A 149 2.12 -6.82 21.46
C TYR A 149 3.02 -6.76 22.71
N SER A 150 3.84 -7.78 22.92
CA SER A 150 4.84 -7.88 23.99
C SER A 150 5.87 -6.74 23.89
N THR A 151 6.34 -6.41 22.67
CA THR A 151 7.23 -5.29 22.38
C THR A 151 6.55 -3.93 22.64
N LEU A 152 5.26 -3.80 22.28
CA LEU A 152 4.47 -2.58 22.45
C LEU A 152 4.09 -2.28 23.93
N SER A 153 3.98 -3.30 24.78
CA SER A 153 3.77 -3.10 26.23
C SER A 153 5.01 -2.49 26.91
N GLY A 154 6.20 -2.83 26.43
CA GLY A 154 7.44 -2.17 26.81
C GLY A 154 7.45 -0.70 26.39
N ILE A 155 7.03 -0.41 25.15
CA ILE A 155 6.94 0.96 24.61
C ILE A 155 6.02 1.86 25.44
N LEU A 156 4.88 1.35 25.91
CA LEU A 156 3.98 2.15 26.73
C LEU A 156 4.53 2.48 28.12
N THR A 157 5.39 1.61 28.64
CA THR A 157 6.13 1.86 29.88
C THR A 157 7.25 2.90 29.66
N LEU A 158 7.72 3.03 28.41
CA LEU A 158 8.69 4.04 27.94
C LEU A 158 8.04 5.36 27.46
N CYS A 159 6.72 5.52 27.49
CA CYS A 159 6.04 6.68 26.90
C CYS A 159 6.55 8.04 27.39
N ASP A 160 6.89 8.15 28.68
CA ASP A 160 7.43 9.40 29.22
C ASP A 160 8.89 9.65 28.78
N SER A 161 9.66 8.59 28.47
CA SER A 161 11.04 8.74 27.96
C SER A 161 11.11 8.99 26.46
N ILE A 162 10.14 8.51 25.66
CA ILE A 162 10.12 8.68 24.20
C ILE A 162 9.35 9.93 23.75
N LYS A 163 8.67 10.62 24.67
CA LYS A 163 7.89 11.84 24.35
C LYS A 163 8.72 12.87 23.60
N ASP A 164 9.91 13.17 24.12
CA ASP A 164 10.82 14.13 23.51
C ASP A 164 11.42 13.61 22.21
N GLU A 165 11.58 12.29 22.05
CA GLU A 165 12.08 11.65 20.83
C GLU A 165 11.04 11.63 19.70
N ILE A 166 9.75 11.51 20.04
CA ILE A 166 8.63 11.58 19.09
C ILE A 166 8.47 13.00 18.53
N MET A 167 8.85 14.02 19.30
CA MET A 167 8.80 15.41 18.87
C MET A 167 9.82 15.66 17.76
N GLY A 168 9.34 15.67 16.51
CA GLY A 168 10.17 15.91 15.32
C GLY A 168 10.36 14.67 14.43
N VAL A 169 9.81 13.52 14.82
CA VAL A 169 9.80 12.30 14.01
C VAL A 169 8.47 12.17 13.28
N ASP A 170 8.51 11.74 12.02
CA ASP A 170 7.30 11.44 11.25
C ASP A 170 6.65 10.15 11.74
N CYS A 171 5.66 10.31 12.62
CA CYS A 171 4.89 9.22 13.22
C CYS A 171 3.67 8.80 12.38
N ASN A 172 3.44 9.41 11.21
CA ASN A 172 2.37 8.99 10.29
C ASN A 172 2.80 7.74 9.53
N LYS A 173 2.96 6.63 10.24
CA LYS A 173 3.27 5.30 9.71
C LYS A 173 2.22 4.35 10.24
N LEU A 174 1.41 3.74 9.39
CA LEU A 174 0.36 2.81 9.79
C LEU A 174 0.93 1.41 10.07
N LEU A 175 0.32 0.70 11.01
CA LEU A 175 0.70 -0.67 11.33
C LEU A 175 0.44 -1.63 10.17
N GLY A 176 1.43 -2.47 9.86
CA GLY A 176 1.35 -3.41 8.73
C GLY A 176 0.24 -4.44 8.89
N ARG A 177 -0.14 -4.77 10.13
CA ARG A 177 -1.21 -5.75 10.43
C ARG A 177 -2.64 -5.23 10.27
N LEU A 178 -2.85 -3.93 10.07
CA LEU A 178 -4.21 -3.39 9.92
C LEU A 178 -4.84 -3.88 8.63
N LYS A 179 -6.12 -4.27 8.70
CA LYS A 179 -6.90 -4.60 7.50
C LYS A 179 -7.19 -3.32 6.74
N VAL A 180 -6.99 -3.36 5.43
CA VAL A 180 -7.25 -2.21 4.55
C VAL A 180 -8.72 -1.79 4.63
N SER A 181 -9.64 -2.75 4.66
CA SER A 181 -11.09 -2.54 4.80
C SER A 181 -11.53 -1.92 6.13
N SER A 182 -10.69 -1.96 7.17
CA SER A 182 -10.99 -1.32 8.46
C SER A 182 -10.66 0.17 8.46
N ILE A 183 -9.70 0.60 7.63
CA ILE A 183 -9.24 2.00 7.58
C ILE A 183 -9.90 2.76 6.45
N LEU A 184 -10.04 2.12 5.28
CA LEU A 184 -10.61 2.73 4.09
C LEU A 184 -12.14 2.66 4.08
N THR A 185 -12.77 3.76 3.68
CA THR A 185 -14.19 3.84 3.32
C THR A 185 -14.34 4.31 1.88
N TYR A 186 -15.56 4.33 1.35
CA TYR A 186 -15.79 4.80 0.00
C TYR A 186 -15.65 6.31 -0.12
N GLU A 187 -15.27 6.77 -1.31
CA GLU A 187 -15.20 8.20 -1.61
C GLU A 187 -16.56 8.89 -1.41
N GLY A 188 -16.55 9.97 -0.62
CA GLY A 188 -17.74 10.74 -0.27
C GLY A 188 -18.54 10.23 0.94
N ASP A 189 -18.08 9.17 1.61
CA ASP A 189 -18.65 8.77 2.90
C ASP A 189 -18.28 9.77 4.00
N ASN A 190 -19.20 9.99 4.94
CA ASN A 190 -18.93 10.86 6.08
C ASN A 190 -18.14 10.11 7.17
N ILE A 191 -16.90 10.53 7.37
CA ILE A 191 -15.95 9.96 8.35
C ILE A 191 -15.78 10.84 9.61
N SER A 192 -16.43 12.01 9.69
CA SER A 192 -16.16 12.97 10.78
C SER A 192 -16.43 12.37 12.16
N GLY A 193 -17.53 11.63 12.30
CA GLY A 193 -17.89 10.95 13.56
C GLY A 193 -16.91 9.85 13.97
N ASN A 194 -16.26 9.18 13.00
CA ASN A 194 -15.25 8.15 13.30
C ASN A 194 -13.95 8.79 13.80
N VAL A 195 -13.55 9.90 13.18
CA VAL A 195 -12.40 10.71 13.61
C VAL A 195 -12.64 11.26 15.01
N GLU A 196 -13.83 11.79 15.30
CA GLU A 196 -14.21 12.24 16.65
C GLU A 196 -14.24 11.10 17.67
N TYR A 197 -14.76 9.93 17.30
CA TYR A 197 -14.79 8.77 18.20
C TYR A 197 -13.37 8.37 18.65
N LEU A 198 -12.38 8.43 17.77
CA LEU A 198 -10.99 8.13 18.13
C LEU A 198 -10.35 9.14 19.08
N LYS A 199 -10.92 10.34 19.27
CA LYS A 199 -10.36 11.39 20.14
C LYS A 199 -10.81 11.32 21.60
N GLY A 200 -11.95 10.68 21.86
CA GLY A 200 -12.57 10.67 23.20
C GLY A 200 -12.05 9.59 24.15
N ASP A 201 -12.80 9.35 25.24
CA ASP A 201 -12.58 8.22 26.18
C ASP A 201 -12.59 6.84 25.49
N SER A 202 -13.01 6.78 24.23
CA SER A 202 -12.98 5.61 23.36
C SER A 202 -11.58 5.04 23.14
N ILE A 203 -10.49 5.82 23.32
CA ILE A 203 -9.12 5.28 23.32
C ILE A 203 -8.94 4.30 24.48
N LYS A 204 -9.58 4.53 25.64
CA LYS A 204 -9.61 3.55 26.74
C LYS A 204 -10.42 2.31 26.36
N GLU A 205 -11.54 2.47 25.66
CA GLU A 205 -12.33 1.35 25.15
C GLU A 205 -11.55 0.53 24.11
N TYR A 206 -10.80 1.19 23.23
CA TYR A 206 -9.91 0.55 22.28
C TYR A 206 -8.76 -0.17 23.00
N ASN A 207 -8.20 0.44 24.04
CA ASN A 207 -7.19 -0.19 24.90
C ASN A 207 -7.75 -1.38 25.70
N MET A 208 -9.02 -1.35 26.13
CA MET A 208 -9.69 -2.50 26.75
C MET A 208 -9.97 -3.61 25.73
N ARG A 209 -10.41 -3.27 24.51
CA ARG A 209 -10.54 -4.24 23.41
C ARG A 209 -9.18 -4.84 23.06
N ARG A 210 -8.11 -4.03 23.08
CA ARG A 210 -6.73 -4.44 22.91
C ARG A 210 -6.28 -5.43 23.99
N GLU A 211 -6.59 -5.20 25.27
CA GLU A 211 -6.31 -6.16 26.37
C GLU A 211 -7.01 -7.49 26.12
N HIS A 212 -8.28 -7.49 25.71
CA HIS A 212 -9.02 -8.70 25.36
C HIS A 212 -8.50 -9.40 24.09
N CYS A 213 -8.02 -8.61 23.12
CA CYS A 213 -7.39 -9.09 21.89
C CYS A 213 -6.01 -9.73 22.12
N LYS A 214 -5.31 -9.41 23.23
CA LYS A 214 -4.08 -10.12 23.64
C LYS A 214 -4.34 -11.61 23.89
N GLU A 215 -5.51 -11.96 24.40
CA GLU A 215 -5.89 -13.35 24.69
C GLU A 215 -6.37 -14.10 23.44
N CYS A 216 -6.89 -13.38 22.44
CA CYS A 216 -7.46 -13.97 21.23
C CYS A 216 -6.55 -13.94 20.00
N GLU A 217 -5.34 -13.36 20.09
CA GLU A 217 -4.45 -13.11 18.93
C GLU A 217 -5.16 -12.41 17.76
N MET A 218 -6.17 -11.57 18.01
CA MET A 218 -6.96 -10.89 16.97
C MET A 218 -6.69 -9.39 16.99
N GLN A 219 -6.43 -8.76 15.84
CA GLN A 219 -6.34 -7.30 15.77
C GLN A 219 -7.75 -6.69 15.89
N PRO A 220 -7.98 -5.72 16.79
CA PRO A 220 -9.22 -4.96 16.77
C PRO A 220 -9.32 -4.19 15.45
N ASP A 221 -10.47 -4.29 14.77
CA ASP A 221 -10.73 -3.44 13.61
C ASP A 221 -10.75 -1.97 14.07
N VAL A 222 -10.07 -1.10 13.33
CA VAL A 222 -10.24 0.35 13.49
C VAL A 222 -11.52 0.79 12.78
N LEU A 223 -12.07 1.94 13.18
CA LEU A 223 -13.15 2.58 12.41
C LEU A 223 -12.55 3.17 11.12
N PRO A 224 -13.29 3.20 10.00
CA PRO A 224 -12.79 3.82 8.78
C PRO A 224 -12.49 5.32 8.98
N LEU A 225 -11.28 5.74 8.62
CA LEU A 225 -10.75 7.08 8.88
C LEU A 225 -10.53 7.91 7.61
N THR A 226 -10.52 7.29 6.45
CA THR A 226 -10.18 7.97 5.20
C THR A 226 -10.73 7.19 4.00
N TYR A 227 -10.90 7.88 2.88
CA TYR A 227 -11.19 7.26 1.58
C TYR A 227 -9.92 7.06 0.72
N LYS A 228 -8.77 7.56 1.21
CA LYS A 228 -7.48 7.55 0.55
C LYS A 228 -6.37 7.16 1.52
N LEU A 229 -5.52 6.23 1.11
CA LEU A 229 -4.22 5.96 1.75
C LEU A 229 -3.08 6.45 0.84
N VAL A 230 -1.96 6.78 1.45
CA VAL A 230 -0.74 7.18 0.76
C VAL A 230 0.33 6.13 1.03
N TYR A 231 0.70 5.38 0.00
CA TYR A 231 1.77 4.41 0.06
C TYR A 231 3.06 5.04 -0.46
N LEU A 232 4.12 4.98 0.35
CA LEU A 232 5.45 5.43 0.00
C LEU A 232 6.37 4.22 -0.15
N TYR A 233 7.19 4.24 -1.18
CA TYR A 233 8.21 3.22 -1.44
C TYR A 233 9.53 3.89 -1.82
N ASP A 234 10.64 3.35 -1.31
CA ASP A 234 11.97 3.98 -1.40
C ASP A 234 11.90 5.39 -0.80
N SER A 235 11.86 5.47 0.53
CA SER A 235 11.58 6.72 1.26
C SER A 235 12.56 7.85 0.93
N GLU A 236 13.78 7.51 0.51
CA GLU A 236 14.79 8.46 0.03
C GLU A 236 14.41 9.08 -1.32
N ARG A 237 13.81 8.30 -2.22
CA ARG A 237 13.54 8.72 -3.60
C ARG A 237 12.07 9.05 -3.89
N LYS A 238 11.16 8.57 -3.04
CA LYS A 238 9.74 8.94 -2.90
C LYS A 238 8.82 8.48 -4.04
N TRP A 239 8.79 7.18 -4.33
CA TRP A 239 7.64 6.64 -5.06
C TRP A 239 6.40 6.78 -4.19
N THR A 240 5.37 7.42 -4.72
CA THR A 240 4.12 7.65 -4.00
C THR A 240 2.97 7.06 -4.80
N VAL A 241 2.23 6.14 -4.18
CA VAL A 241 1.00 5.55 -4.75
C VAL A 241 -0.17 6.00 -3.90
N ASN A 242 -1.13 6.65 -4.55
CA ASN A 242 -2.42 6.99 -3.96
C ASN A 242 -3.32 5.77 -4.09
N ILE A 243 -3.90 5.32 -2.97
CA ILE A 243 -4.80 4.15 -2.92
C ILE A 243 -6.18 4.65 -2.49
N THR A 244 -7.19 4.43 -3.31
CA THR A 244 -8.58 4.80 -3.00
C THR A 244 -9.51 3.61 -3.14
N MET A 245 -10.69 3.70 -2.51
CA MET A 245 -11.75 2.69 -2.61
C MET A 245 -12.98 3.27 -3.30
N PRO A 246 -13.12 3.10 -4.63
CA PRO A 246 -14.30 3.57 -5.36
C PRO A 246 -15.58 2.85 -4.91
N LYS A 247 -16.73 3.53 -5.04
CA LYS A 247 -18.05 2.97 -4.66
C LYS A 247 -18.49 1.79 -5.51
N ASP A 248 -18.13 1.81 -6.78
CA ASP A 248 -18.51 0.81 -7.76
C ASP A 248 -17.53 0.79 -8.94
N PHE A 249 -17.80 -0.09 -9.91
CA PHE A 249 -16.97 -0.29 -11.10
C PHE A 249 -17.40 0.60 -12.29
N SER A 250 -18.20 1.65 -12.08
CA SER A 250 -18.75 2.45 -13.19
C SER A 250 -17.67 3.05 -14.08
N VAL A 251 -16.56 3.53 -13.50
CA VAL A 251 -15.41 4.04 -14.27
C VAL A 251 -14.79 2.94 -15.14
N LEU A 252 -14.66 1.72 -14.61
CA LEU A 252 -14.10 0.60 -15.38
C LEU A 252 -15.01 0.22 -16.56
N ILE A 253 -16.32 0.16 -16.32
CA ILE A 253 -17.31 -0.28 -17.31
C ILE A 253 -17.51 0.79 -18.38
N ASN A 254 -17.74 2.04 -17.96
CA ASN A 254 -18.17 3.11 -18.87
C ASN A 254 -16.98 3.73 -19.61
N ASP A 255 -15.82 3.85 -18.96
CA ASP A 255 -14.70 4.63 -19.50
C ASP A 255 -13.55 3.74 -19.98
N ARG A 256 -13.34 2.57 -19.34
CA ARG A 256 -12.19 1.69 -19.61
C ARG A 256 -12.54 0.40 -20.34
N GLY A 257 -13.83 0.20 -20.64
CA GLY A 257 -14.31 -0.92 -21.46
C GLY A 257 -14.22 -2.30 -20.79
N VAL A 258 -14.13 -2.35 -19.46
CA VAL A 258 -14.13 -3.61 -18.70
C VAL A 258 -15.55 -4.17 -18.63
N SER A 259 -15.74 -5.43 -19.01
CA SER A 259 -17.06 -6.04 -18.98
C SER A 259 -17.49 -6.44 -17.56
N LYS A 260 -18.79 -6.63 -17.33
CA LYS A 260 -19.27 -7.15 -16.04
C LYS A 260 -18.81 -8.59 -15.81
N GLU A 261 -18.71 -9.35 -16.89
CA GLU A 261 -18.20 -10.72 -16.91
C GLU A 261 -16.74 -10.77 -16.43
N ASP A 262 -15.88 -9.83 -16.86
CA ASP A 262 -14.49 -9.74 -16.39
C ASP A 262 -14.41 -9.41 -14.90
N ILE A 263 -15.27 -8.52 -14.41
CA ILE A 263 -15.36 -8.17 -12.99
C ILE A 263 -15.79 -9.37 -12.16
N ASP A 264 -16.80 -10.11 -12.60
CA ASP A 264 -17.30 -11.27 -11.87
C ASP A 264 -16.29 -12.44 -11.93
N PHE A 265 -15.60 -12.62 -13.04
CA PHE A 265 -14.46 -13.54 -13.15
C PHE A 265 -13.36 -13.17 -12.14
N ALA A 266 -12.97 -11.90 -12.07
CA ALA A 266 -11.96 -11.42 -11.14
C ALA A 266 -12.38 -11.62 -9.68
N LYS A 267 -13.64 -11.36 -9.33
CA LYS A 267 -14.16 -11.65 -7.97
C LYS A 267 -14.03 -13.13 -7.63
N ASN A 268 -14.42 -14.03 -8.54
CA ASN A 268 -14.31 -15.47 -8.33
C ASN A 268 -12.84 -15.88 -8.18
N LYS A 269 -11.93 -15.32 -8.98
CA LYS A 269 -10.48 -15.58 -8.83
C LYS A 269 -9.96 -15.20 -7.45
N VAL A 270 -10.35 -14.03 -6.93
CA VAL A 270 -9.95 -13.63 -5.57
C VAL A 270 -10.55 -14.56 -4.52
N LEU A 271 -11.81 -14.95 -4.66
CA LEU A 271 -12.48 -15.84 -3.72
C LEU A 271 -11.89 -17.26 -3.72
N ASP A 272 -11.53 -17.78 -4.89
CA ASP A 272 -11.02 -19.15 -5.06
C ASP A 272 -9.56 -19.28 -4.63
N SER A 273 -8.73 -18.27 -4.96
CA SER A 273 -7.28 -18.31 -4.69
C SER A 273 -6.88 -17.62 -3.40
N TYR A 274 -7.75 -16.77 -2.84
CA TYR A 274 -7.42 -15.85 -1.75
C TYR A 274 -6.22 -14.95 -2.05
N LYS A 275 -6.00 -14.64 -3.33
CA LYS A 275 -4.97 -13.71 -3.83
C LYS A 275 -5.63 -12.46 -4.43
N PRO A 276 -4.96 -11.31 -4.42
CA PRO A 276 -5.30 -10.15 -5.23
C PRO A 276 -5.42 -10.50 -6.71
N TYR A 277 -6.30 -9.80 -7.41
CA TYR A 277 -6.47 -9.90 -8.85
C TYR A 277 -6.54 -8.51 -9.49
N CYS A 278 -5.60 -8.19 -10.37
CA CYS A 278 -5.63 -6.96 -11.16
C CYS A 278 -6.68 -7.10 -12.27
N ILE A 279 -7.76 -6.32 -12.17
CA ILE A 279 -8.82 -6.29 -13.19
C ILE A 279 -8.39 -5.43 -14.37
N PHE A 280 -7.70 -4.32 -14.08
CA PHE A 280 -7.36 -3.35 -15.10
C PHE A 280 -6.01 -2.69 -14.83
N ARG A 281 -5.27 -2.44 -15.91
CA ARG A 281 -3.96 -1.81 -15.91
C ARG A 281 -3.96 -0.67 -16.90
N ASP A 282 -3.51 0.50 -16.46
CA ASP A 282 -3.17 1.59 -17.36
C ASP A 282 -1.71 1.98 -17.22
N GLY A 283 -1.03 1.99 -18.35
CA GLY A 283 0.39 2.24 -18.46
C GLY A 283 1.35 1.15 -17.96
N ALA A 284 2.63 1.40 -18.19
CA ALA A 284 3.73 0.46 -18.02
C ALA A 284 4.04 0.11 -16.55
N ASN A 285 4.92 -0.87 -16.35
CA ASN A 285 5.58 -1.08 -15.08
C ASN A 285 6.65 -0.01 -14.94
N VAL A 286 6.84 0.43 -13.72
CA VAL A 286 7.95 1.32 -13.39
C VAL A 286 9.18 0.48 -13.06
N MET A 287 10.29 1.15 -12.77
CA MET A 287 11.55 0.51 -12.46
C MET A 287 12.08 1.08 -11.15
N GLU A 288 12.68 0.24 -10.31
CA GLU A 288 13.37 0.69 -9.10
C GLU A 288 14.69 1.39 -9.43
N ASP A 289 15.24 2.12 -8.45
CA ASP A 289 16.55 2.79 -8.53
C ASP A 289 16.69 3.88 -9.60
N VAL A 290 15.59 4.40 -10.16
CA VAL A 290 15.57 5.55 -11.08
C VAL A 290 15.01 6.81 -10.45
N ALA A 291 15.29 7.01 -9.17
CA ALA A 291 14.71 8.10 -8.36
C ALA A 291 13.21 7.91 -8.16
N ASN A 292 12.39 8.59 -8.95
CA ASN A 292 10.94 8.62 -8.84
C ASN A 292 10.34 8.70 -10.24
N LEU A 293 9.04 9.03 -10.33
CA LEU A 293 8.34 9.11 -11.60
C LEU A 293 9.02 10.06 -12.62
N PRO A 294 9.50 11.27 -12.26
CA PRO A 294 10.38 12.08 -13.12
C PRO A 294 11.65 11.36 -13.61
N GLY A 295 12.39 10.69 -12.71
CA GLY A 295 13.59 9.97 -13.10
C GLY A 295 13.31 8.75 -13.99
N PHE A 296 12.15 8.13 -13.84
CA PHE A 296 11.65 7.13 -14.79
C PHE A 296 11.34 7.74 -16.17
N CYS A 297 10.79 8.96 -16.22
CA CYS A 297 10.61 9.67 -17.48
C CYS A 297 11.96 9.96 -18.18
N ASP A 298 12.96 10.40 -17.42
CA ASP A 298 14.33 10.56 -17.95
C ASP A 298 14.88 9.26 -18.55
N PHE A 299 14.65 8.15 -17.86
CA PHE A 299 15.02 6.82 -18.34
C PHE A 299 14.29 6.48 -19.66
N LEU A 300 12.97 6.68 -19.73
CA LEU A 300 12.19 6.42 -20.96
C LEU A 300 12.70 7.26 -22.14
N ARG A 301 13.01 8.54 -21.93
CA ARG A 301 13.60 9.41 -22.97
C ARG A 301 14.96 8.88 -23.44
N VAL A 302 15.79 8.36 -22.54
CA VAL A 302 17.07 7.72 -22.93
C VAL A 302 16.86 6.47 -23.78
N VAL A 303 15.84 5.66 -23.49
CA VAL A 303 15.56 4.42 -24.22
C VAL A 303 14.91 4.66 -25.57
N PHE A 304 13.96 5.59 -25.66
CA PHE A 304 13.09 5.77 -26.83
C PHE A 304 13.44 6.97 -27.71
N GLU A 305 13.98 8.06 -27.16
CA GLU A 305 14.21 9.29 -27.93
C GLU A 305 15.66 9.51 -28.34
N ARG A 306 16.61 9.06 -27.52
CA ARG A 306 18.03 9.34 -27.79
C ARG A 306 18.56 8.47 -28.92
N SER A 307 19.22 9.10 -29.88
CA SER A 307 19.93 8.45 -30.99
C SER A 307 21.23 7.76 -30.55
N ASP A 308 21.76 8.11 -29.37
CA ASP A 308 22.97 7.50 -28.81
C ASP A 308 22.73 6.02 -28.46
N THR A 309 23.19 5.16 -29.36
CA THR A 309 23.00 3.71 -29.28
C THR A 309 23.73 3.10 -28.07
N ASN A 310 24.84 3.70 -27.61
CA ASN A 310 25.61 3.19 -26.48
C ASN A 310 24.89 3.49 -25.17
N LYS A 311 24.38 4.71 -24.98
CA LYS A 311 23.56 5.05 -23.81
C LYS A 311 22.30 4.20 -23.75
N LYS A 312 21.62 4.01 -24.88
CA LYS A 312 20.44 3.12 -24.97
C LYS A 312 20.78 1.69 -24.57
N LYS A 313 21.86 1.10 -25.10
CA LYS A 313 22.29 -0.27 -24.74
C LYS A 313 22.60 -0.39 -23.24
N THR A 314 23.27 0.60 -22.66
CA THR A 314 23.58 0.64 -21.22
C THR A 314 22.31 0.73 -20.38
N ALA A 315 21.37 1.60 -20.74
CA ALA A 315 20.08 1.74 -20.08
C ALA A 315 19.26 0.43 -20.13
N LEU A 316 19.18 -0.22 -21.29
CA LEU A 316 18.50 -1.50 -21.44
C LEU A 316 19.18 -2.62 -20.64
N LYS A 317 20.51 -2.64 -20.58
CA LYS A 317 21.25 -3.61 -19.74
C LYS A 317 20.97 -3.37 -18.26
N TYR A 318 20.84 -2.12 -17.83
CA TYR A 318 20.47 -1.76 -16.46
C TYR A 318 19.02 -2.17 -16.13
N ALA A 319 18.11 -2.01 -17.08
CA ALA A 319 16.70 -2.34 -16.91
C ALA A 319 16.43 -3.85 -16.79
N ARG A 320 17.11 -4.67 -17.61
CA ARG A 320 17.02 -6.14 -17.50
C ARG A 320 17.54 -6.70 -16.18
N LYS A 321 18.42 -5.98 -15.48
CA LYS A 321 18.86 -6.36 -14.13
C LYS A 321 17.78 -6.08 -13.07
N ARG A 322 16.72 -5.36 -13.43
CA ARG A 322 15.59 -4.96 -12.60
C ARG A 322 14.27 -5.54 -13.09
N ASP A 323 14.38 -6.59 -13.90
CA ASP A 323 13.22 -7.28 -14.49
C ASP A 323 12.29 -6.36 -15.29
N TRP A 324 12.87 -5.32 -15.92
CA TRP A 324 12.11 -4.40 -16.75
C TRP A 324 12.50 -4.56 -18.22
N TYR A 325 11.49 -4.78 -19.06
CA TYR A 325 11.65 -5.01 -20.49
C TYR A 325 10.79 -4.04 -21.30
N PRO A 326 11.36 -3.37 -22.33
CA PRO A 326 10.59 -2.48 -23.20
C PRO A 326 9.43 -3.17 -23.92
N ASP A 327 9.60 -4.45 -24.23
CA ASP A 327 8.62 -5.21 -25.00
C ASP A 327 7.38 -5.55 -24.16
N GLU A 328 7.48 -5.53 -22.83
CA GLU A 328 6.37 -5.74 -21.89
C GLU A 328 5.57 -4.45 -21.62
N ILE A 329 5.99 -3.33 -22.23
CA ILE A 329 5.24 -2.07 -22.17
C ILE A 329 3.95 -2.25 -22.97
N GLY A 330 2.85 -2.43 -22.24
CA GLY A 330 1.51 -2.62 -22.82
C GLY A 330 1.02 -4.08 -22.77
N ASP A 331 1.84 -5.02 -22.33
CA ASP A 331 1.40 -6.40 -22.10
C ASP A 331 0.49 -6.48 -20.86
N CYS A 332 -0.48 -7.39 -20.86
CA CYS A 332 -1.31 -7.65 -19.69
C CYS A 332 -0.52 -8.48 -18.67
N ILE A 333 -0.32 -7.96 -17.45
CA ILE A 333 0.17 -8.77 -16.33
C ILE A 333 -1.02 -9.55 -15.80
N MET A 334 -1.05 -10.84 -16.06
CA MET A 334 -2.05 -11.74 -15.50
C MET A 334 -1.56 -12.26 -14.15
N PHE A 335 -2.45 -12.26 -13.15
CA PHE A 335 -2.21 -12.90 -11.85
C PHE A 335 -2.42 -14.41 -11.91
#